data_AF-A0A968L7N8-F1
#
_entry.id   AF-A0A968L7N8-F1
#
_cell.length_a   1.000
_cell.length_b   1.000
_cell.length_c   1.000
_cell.angle_alpha   90.00
_cell.angle_beta   90.00
_cell.angle_gamma   90.00
#
_symmetry.space_group_name_H-M   'P 1'
#
loop_
_entity.id
_entity.type
_entity.pdbx_description
1 polymer ?
#
loop_
_entity_poly.entity_id
_entity_poly.type
_entity_poly.pdbx_seq_one_letter_code
_entity_poly.pdbx_strand_id
1 'polypeptide(L)' 'ALGVPLYSNAAGVIPIVSALTQKGMAIGTVLAFMMAVTALSLPEAIILSNVLKRKLLVTFFGIVAAAIVAVGYLFNIIL' A
#
# COMPACT_ATOMS: atom_id res chain seq x y z
N ALA A 1 -6.90 -26.47 2.75
CA ALA A 1 -7.07 -25.19 3.47
C ALA A 1 -6.93 -24.06 2.46
N LEU A 2 -8.04 -23.44 2.04
CA LEU A 2 -8.03 -22.13 1.39
C LEU A 2 -7.63 -21.13 2.47
N GLY A 3 -6.31 -21.02 2.71
CA GLY A 3 -5.76 -20.03 3.61
C GLY A 3 -6.08 -18.67 3.03
N VAL A 4 -7.18 -18.07 3.48
CA VAL A 4 -7.62 -16.76 3.01
C VAL A 4 -6.47 -15.80 3.31
N PRO A 5 -5.81 -15.22 2.29
CA PRO A 5 -4.69 -14.31 2.52
C PRO A 5 -5.29 -12.96 2.90
N LEU A 6 -5.86 -12.88 4.10
CA LEU A 6 -6.41 -11.62 4.61
C LEU A 6 -5.30 -10.68 5.07
N TYR A 7 -4.11 -11.20 5.43
CA TYR A 7 -2.95 -10.39 5.78
C TYR A 7 -1.85 -10.50 4.73
N SER A 8 -1.85 -9.57 3.76
CA SER A 8 -0.68 -9.38 2.89
C SER A 8 0.39 -8.63 3.68
N ASN A 9 1.26 -9.40 4.34
CA ASN A 9 2.45 -8.92 5.02
C ASN A 9 3.46 -8.41 3.97
N ALA A 10 4.23 -7.35 4.31
CA ALA A 10 5.31 -6.80 3.47
C ALA A 10 6.19 -7.89 2.81
N ALA A 11 6.51 -8.97 3.51
CA ALA A 11 7.26 -10.13 3.02
C ALA A 11 6.60 -10.85 1.83
N GLY A 12 5.27 -10.91 1.79
CA GLY A 12 4.52 -11.49 0.67
C GLY A 12 4.54 -10.62 -0.60
N VAL A 13 4.86 -9.34 -0.45
CA VAL A 13 4.92 -8.36 -1.56
C VAL A 13 6.31 -8.31 -2.20
N ILE A 14 7.36 -8.74 -1.48
CA ILE A 14 8.75 -8.73 -1.95
C ILE A 14 8.91 -9.44 -3.31
N PRO A 15 8.37 -10.65 -3.55
CA PRO A 15 8.51 -11.32 -4.84
C PRO A 15 7.84 -10.56 -5.98
N ILE A 16 6.68 -9.94 -5.71
CA ILE A 16 5.92 -9.15 -6.69
C ILE A 16 6.74 -7.92 -7.08
N VAL A 17 7.26 -7.20 -6.09
CA VAL A 17 8.11 -6.02 -6.27
C VAL A 17 9.36 -6.35 -7.06
N SER A 18 10.05 -7.44 -6.70
CA SER A 18 11.23 -7.90 -7.44
C SER A 18 10.90 -8.14 -8.91
N ALA A 19 9.79 -8.83 -9.20
CA ALA A 19 9.34 -9.08 -10.57
C ALA A 19 8.96 -7.79 -11.33
N LEU A 20 8.31 -6.83 -10.67
CA LEU A 20 7.94 -5.54 -11.28
C LEU A 20 9.18 -4.68 -11.60
N THR A 21 10.15 -4.63 -10.69
CA THR A 21 11.43 -3.96 -10.91
C THR A 21 12.19 -4.60 -12.07
N GLN A 22 12.25 -5.94 -12.14
CA GLN A 22 12.88 -6.66 -13.26
C GLN A 22 12.20 -6.39 -14.61
N LYS A 23 10.89 -6.11 -14.61
CA LYS A 23 10.14 -5.69 -15.81
C LYS A 23 10.33 -4.22 -16.17
N GLY A 24 11.19 -3.48 -15.47
CA GLY A 24 11.51 -2.09 -15.77
C GLY A 24 10.48 -1.09 -15.23
N MET A 25 9.65 -1.48 -14.25
CA MET A 25 8.78 -0.52 -13.57
C MET A 25 9.63 0.51 -12.80
N ALA A 26 9.23 1.78 -12.86
CA ALA A 26 9.92 2.86 -12.14
C ALA A 26 9.97 2.57 -10.62
N ILE A 27 11.13 2.83 -10.00
CA ILE A 27 11.41 2.46 -8.61
C ILE A 27 10.43 3.14 -7.64
N GLY A 28 10.11 4.42 -7.83
CA GLY A 28 9.14 5.14 -7.01
C GLY A 28 7.73 4.56 -7.12
N THR A 29 7.33 4.05 -8.30
CA THR A 29 6.04 3.35 -8.48
C THR A 29 6.01 2.02 -7.73
N VAL A 30 7.12 1.26 -7.78
CA VAL A 30 7.24 -0.01 -7.04
C VAL A 30 7.21 0.22 -5.53
N LEU A 31 7.88 1.27 -5.04
CA LEU A 31 7.86 1.67 -3.63
C LEU A 31 6.46 2.11 -3.19
N ALA A 32 5.77 2.90 -4.01
CA ALA A 32 4.40 3.32 -3.74
C ALA A 32 3.45 2.11 -3.63
N PHE A 33 3.62 1.11 -4.49
CA PHE A 33 2.88 -0.14 -4.41
C PHE A 33 3.14 -0.88 -3.08
N MET A 34 4.40 -1.03 -2.66
CA MET A 34 4.72 -1.65 -1.36
C MET A 34 4.07 -0.92 -0.19
N MET A 35 4.19 0.40 -0.15
CA MET A 35 3.61 1.23 0.91
C MET A 35 2.07 1.15 0.94
N ALA A 36 1.43 1.09 -0.22
CA ALA A 36 -0.03 0.95 -0.30
C ALA A 36 -0.49 -0.41 0.26
N VAL A 37 0.21 -1.50 -0.06
CA VAL A 37 -0.16 -2.82 0.45
C VAL A 37 0.00 -2.91 1.96
N THR A 38 1.02 -2.27 2.54
CA THR A 38 1.24 -2.27 3.98
C THR A 38 0.34 -1.31 4.75
N ALA A 39 0.02 -0.14 4.18
CA ALA A 39 -0.71 0.92 4.88
C ALA A 39 -2.23 0.94 4.60
N LEU A 40 -2.68 0.44 3.44
CA LEU A 40 -4.08 0.47 3.01
C LEU A 40 -4.67 -0.94 2.85
N SER A 41 -4.48 -1.79 3.85
CA SER A 41 -5.00 -3.15 3.83
C SER A 41 -6.45 -3.25 4.33
N LEU A 42 -7.17 -4.24 3.80
CA LEU A 42 -8.59 -4.44 4.03
C LEU A 42 -8.95 -4.86 5.47
N PRO A 43 -8.20 -5.77 6.14
CA PRO A 43 -8.46 -6.09 7.55
C PRO A 43 -8.32 -4.86 8.45
N GLU A 44 -7.32 -4.03 8.20
CA GLU A 44 -7.04 -2.82 8.95
C GLU A 44 -8.19 -1.83 8.80
N ALA A 45 -8.73 -1.66 7.59
CA ALA A 45 -9.94 -0.87 7.36
C ALA A 45 -11.14 -1.41 8.18
N ILE A 46 -11.32 -2.73 8.23
CA ILE A 46 -12.38 -3.37 9.02
C ILE A 46 -12.15 -3.12 10.52
N ILE A 47 -10.94 -3.34 11.03
CA ILE A 47 -10.58 -3.14 12.45
C ILE A 47 -10.79 -1.67 12.85
N LEU A 48 -10.26 -0.74 12.05
CA LEU A 48 -10.40 0.71 12.27
C LEU A 48 -11.86 1.16 12.20
N SER A 49 -12.69 0.54 11.38
CA SER A 49 -14.12 0.89 11.28
C SER A 49 -14.92 0.60 12.56
N ASN A 50 -14.42 -0.27 13.43
CA ASN A 50 -15.02 -0.52 14.74
C ASN A 50 -14.68 0.56 15.79
N VAL A 51 -13.64 1.36 15.56
CA VAL A 51 -13.14 2.36 16.53
C VAL A 51 -13.30 3.79 16.01
N LEU A 52 -13.20 4.01 14.70
CA LEU A 52 -13.30 5.31 14.06
C LEU A 52 -14.66 5.51 13.39
N LYS A 53 -15.16 6.76 13.42
CA LYS A 53 -16.33 7.12 12.60
C LYS A 53 -15.97 7.00 11.13
N ARG A 54 -16.93 6.58 10.29
CA ARG A 54 -16.74 6.41 8.84
C ARG A 54 -16.11 7.63 8.14
N LYS A 55 -16.46 8.85 8.58
CA LYS A 55 -15.84 10.09 8.08
C LYS A 55 -14.33 10.14 8.34
N LEU A 56 -13.89 9.83 9.55
CA LEU A 56 -12.47 9.81 9.93
C LEU A 56 -11.70 8.73 9.17
N LEU A 57 -12.31 7.56 8.97
CA LEU A 57 -11.68 6.47 8.21
C LEU A 57 -11.42 6.90 6.76
N VAL A 58 -12.42 7.47 6.07
CA VAL A 58 -12.24 7.96 4.70
C VAL A 58 -11.16 9.05 4.63
N THR A 59 -11.15 9.98 5.59
CA THR A 59 -10.11 11.02 5.66
C THR A 59 -8.71 10.42 5.88
N PHE A 60 -8.57 9.44 6.78
CA PHE A 60 -7.30 8.76 7.03
C PHE A 60 -6.77 8.07 5.77
N PHE A 61 -7.58 7.19 5.16
CA PHE A 61 -7.18 6.48 3.94
C PHE A 61 -6.90 7.44 2.79
N GLY A 62 -7.67 8.52 2.67
CA GLY A 62 -7.45 9.54 1.65
C GLY A 62 -6.11 10.27 1.79
N ILE A 63 -5.77 10.69 3.02
CA ILE A 63 -4.49 11.35 3.30
C ILE A 63 -3.32 10.40 3.06
N VAL A 64 -3.40 9.17 3.57
CA VAL A 64 -2.33 8.17 3.40
C VAL A 64 -2.14 7.81 1.93
N ALA A 65 -3.22 7.58 1.18
CA ALA A 65 -3.14 7.33 -0.26
C ALA A 65 -2.48 8.48 -1.01
N ALA A 66 -2.89 9.72 -0.72
CA ALA A 66 -2.31 10.91 -1.33
C ALA A 66 -0.81 11.04 -1.03
N ALA A 67 -0.41 10.80 0.22
CA ALA A 67 1.00 10.82 0.62
C ALA A 67 1.82 9.75 -0.11
N ILE A 68 1.31 8.51 -0.22
CA ILE A 68 1.99 7.41 -0.92
C ILE A 68 2.20 7.77 -2.39
N VAL A 69 1.18 8.31 -3.06
CA VAL A 69 1.27 8.74 -4.46
C VAL A 69 2.28 9.87 -4.62
N ALA A 70 2.22 10.88 -3.75
CA ALA A 70 3.14 12.01 -3.79
C ALA A 70 4.60 11.56 -3.62
N VAL A 71 4.87 10.67 -2.66
CA VAL A 71 6.20 10.09 -2.44
C VAL A 71 6.63 9.25 -3.63
N GLY A 72 5.76 8.43 -4.20
CA GLY A 72 6.07 7.63 -5.40
C GLY A 72 6.51 8.49 -6.58
N TYR A 73 5.78 9.58 -6.85
CA TYR A 73 6.18 10.55 -7.88
C TYR A 73 7.48 11.25 -7.54
N LEU A 74 7.68 11.67 -6.28
CA LEU A 74 8.90 12.30 -5.84
C LEU A 74 10.12 11.41 -6.12
N PHE A 75 10.04 10.12 -5.77
CA PHE A 75 11.11 9.17 -6.04
C PHE A 75 11.33 8.92 -7.53
N ASN A 76 10.28 8.84 -8.35
CA ASN A 76 10.42 8.71 -9.81
C ASN A 76 11.04 9.93 -10.49
N ILE A 77 10.93 11.11 -9.88
CA ILE A 77 11.52 12.35 -10.41
C ILE A 77 13.00 12.44 -10.02
N ILE A 78 13.35 12.01 -8.80
CA ILE A 78 14.71 12.11 -8.27
C ILE A 78 15.61 10.97 -8.79
N LEU A 79 15.05 9.77 -9.00
CA LEU A 79 15.77 8.52 -9.26
C LEU A 79 15.44 7.98 -10.65
#